data_AF-B8QP39-F1
#
_entry.id   AF-B8QP39-F1
#
_cell.length_a   1.000
_cell.length_b   1.000
_cell.length_c   1.000
_cell.angle_alpha   90.00
_cell.angle_beta   90.00
_cell.angle_gamma   90.00
#
_symmetry.space_group_name_H-M   'P 1'
#
loop_
_entity.id
_entity.type
_entity.pdbx_description
1 polymer ?
#
loop_
_entity_poly.entity_id
_entity_poly.type
_entity_poly.pdbx_seq_one_letter_code
_entity_poly.pdbx_strand_id
1 'polypeptide(L)'
;QKHLLSFIKKKMKHHFDDVCCKGRDGKTMTLAEVFKTLNISAYDLSVDMLDVHADRNTFHRFDKFNAKYNPVGESRLREIFIKTDNYMGGQYFAEIIKAVIEDVEESKYQNAEYRLSIYGRSRDEWDKLAGWAVRHNMYSDNVRWLIQVPRLYDIYKASNQVKSFQDIIDNLFAPLFEVTNDPTSHPELHCFLQYVTGFDSVDDESKPEHTMFDSNAPLPLDWTGRENPPYAYYLYYMYANMVVLNRFRKERGFSMFVLRPHCGEAGPVHHLVSSFMTSENISHGLLLRKTPVLQYLYYLAQIGIAMSPLSNNSLFLNYH
;
A
#
# COMPACT_ATOMS: atom_id res chain seq x y z
N GLN A 1 0.39 1.57 -18.73
CA GLN A 1 1.17 0.49 -19.40
C GLN A 1 2.10 1.03 -20.49
N LYS A 2 1.60 1.59 -21.60
CA LYS A 2 2.45 2.16 -22.67
C LYS A 2 3.43 3.23 -22.16
N HIS A 3 2.96 4.14 -21.29
CA HIS A 3 3.80 5.16 -20.68
C HIS A 3 4.98 4.56 -19.88
N LEU A 4 4.70 3.64 -18.96
CA LEU A 4 5.73 2.93 -18.17
C LEU A 4 6.76 2.21 -19.04
N LEU A 5 6.32 1.50 -20.09
CA LEU A 5 7.27 0.85 -21.02
C LEU A 5 8.11 1.87 -21.78
N SER A 6 7.50 2.94 -22.27
CA SER A 6 8.21 4.02 -22.97
C SER A 6 9.27 4.64 -22.06
N PHE A 7 8.92 4.87 -20.78
CA PHE A 7 9.85 5.38 -19.78
C PHE A 7 11.04 4.44 -19.56
N ILE A 8 10.78 3.14 -19.32
CA ILE A 8 11.85 2.15 -19.11
C ILE A 8 12.75 2.08 -20.36
N LYS A 9 12.16 2.02 -21.56
CA LYS A 9 12.92 2.01 -22.83
C LYS A 9 13.75 3.29 -23.00
N LYS A 10 13.23 4.45 -22.60
CA LYS A 10 13.97 5.73 -22.62
C LYS A 10 15.15 5.69 -21.65
N LYS A 11 14.95 5.23 -20.42
CA LYS A 11 16.04 5.07 -19.43
C LYS A 11 17.10 4.08 -19.89
N MET A 12 16.71 2.95 -20.48
CA MET A 12 17.68 2.01 -21.07
C MET A 12 18.51 2.62 -22.21
N LYS A 13 17.97 3.58 -22.98
CA LYS A 13 18.70 4.20 -24.10
C LYS A 13 19.62 5.33 -23.66
N HIS A 14 19.21 6.12 -22.67
CA HIS A 14 19.89 7.37 -22.31
C HIS A 14 20.59 7.32 -20.95
N HIS A 15 20.27 6.35 -20.09
CA HIS A 15 20.71 6.24 -18.71
C HIS A 15 21.19 4.81 -18.40
N PHE A 16 21.91 4.19 -19.34
CA PHE A 16 22.33 2.80 -19.21
C PHE A 16 23.48 2.61 -18.20
N ASP A 17 24.24 3.67 -17.92
CA ASP A 17 25.34 3.67 -16.94
C ASP A 17 24.88 3.96 -15.50
N ASP A 18 23.61 4.29 -15.29
CA ASP A 18 23.08 4.59 -13.96
C ASP A 18 23.18 3.35 -13.06
N VAL A 19 23.84 3.51 -11.92
CA VAL A 19 24.02 2.43 -10.93
C VAL A 19 22.72 2.24 -10.15
N CYS A 20 22.04 1.11 -10.38
CA CYS A 20 20.64 0.94 -9.97
C CYS A 20 20.38 -0.14 -8.93
N CYS A 21 21.28 -1.11 -8.75
CA CYS A 21 21.14 -2.13 -7.70
C CYS A 21 22.50 -2.75 -7.33
N LYS A 22 22.51 -3.62 -6.32
CA LYS A 22 23.66 -4.49 -6.03
C LYS A 22 23.43 -5.89 -6.58
N GLY A 23 24.48 -6.47 -7.16
CA GLY A 23 24.54 -7.87 -7.57
C GLY A 23 24.52 -8.83 -6.39
N ARG A 24 24.35 -10.12 -6.67
CA ARG A 24 24.39 -11.17 -5.63
C ARG A 24 25.76 -11.30 -4.97
N ASP A 25 26.78 -10.81 -5.65
CA ASP A 25 28.17 -10.70 -5.20
C ASP A 25 28.46 -9.41 -4.42
N GLY A 26 27.44 -8.58 -4.17
CA GLY A 26 27.56 -7.31 -3.45
C GLY A 26 28.12 -6.16 -4.29
N LYS A 27 28.50 -6.41 -5.55
CA LYS A 27 29.00 -5.37 -6.45
C LYS A 27 27.86 -4.50 -6.97
N THR A 28 28.12 -3.23 -7.18
CA THR A 28 27.18 -2.32 -7.83
C THR A 28 26.96 -2.74 -9.28
N MET A 29 25.69 -2.74 -9.73
CA MET A 29 25.32 -3.02 -11.11
C MET A 29 24.71 -1.79 -11.76
N THR A 30 25.10 -1.53 -13.01
CA THR A 30 24.45 -0.50 -13.83
C THR A 30 23.15 -1.01 -14.45
N LEU A 31 22.31 -0.10 -14.94
CA LEU A 31 21.08 -0.46 -15.64
C LEU A 31 21.37 -1.39 -16.83
N ALA A 32 22.43 -1.13 -17.59
CA ALA A 32 22.87 -1.99 -18.69
C ALA A 32 23.18 -3.42 -18.22
N GLU A 33 23.90 -3.56 -17.12
CA GLU A 33 24.28 -4.86 -16.56
C GLU A 33 23.07 -5.63 -16.02
N VAL A 34 22.11 -4.94 -15.42
CA VAL A 34 20.85 -5.56 -14.97
C VAL A 34 20.09 -6.17 -16.14
N PHE A 35 19.91 -5.42 -17.23
CA PHE A 35 19.22 -5.92 -18.42
C PHE A 35 19.98 -7.05 -19.12
N LYS A 36 21.32 -6.96 -19.18
CA LYS A 36 22.18 -8.03 -19.68
C LYS A 36 22.03 -9.30 -18.87
N THR A 37 21.96 -9.20 -17.53
CA THR A 37 21.79 -10.35 -16.62
C THR A 37 20.42 -11.00 -16.77
N LEU A 38 19.40 -10.20 -17.03
CA LEU A 38 18.04 -10.71 -17.30
C LEU A 38 17.89 -11.29 -18.70
N ASN A 39 18.88 -11.10 -19.59
CA ASN A 39 18.83 -11.46 -21.00
C ASN A 39 17.59 -10.87 -21.73
N ILE A 40 17.23 -9.63 -21.38
CA ILE A 40 16.08 -8.91 -21.95
C ILE A 40 16.60 -7.71 -22.75
N SER A 41 16.20 -7.63 -24.03
CA SER A 41 16.46 -6.45 -24.85
C SER A 41 15.39 -5.37 -24.64
N ALA A 42 15.71 -4.11 -24.98
CA ALA A 42 14.74 -3.02 -24.95
C ALA A 42 13.55 -3.23 -25.91
N TYR A 43 13.73 -4.07 -26.94
CA TYR A 43 12.67 -4.41 -27.88
C TYR A 43 11.71 -5.46 -27.30
N ASP A 44 12.24 -6.41 -26.54
CA ASP A 44 11.48 -7.54 -25.95
C ASP A 44 10.73 -7.16 -24.65
N LEU A 45 10.99 -5.98 -24.10
CA LEU A 45 10.36 -5.51 -22.87
C LEU A 45 8.83 -5.34 -23.05
N SER A 46 8.07 -6.17 -22.34
CA SER A 46 6.62 -6.05 -22.14
C SER A 46 6.30 -5.72 -20.68
N VAL A 47 5.06 -5.25 -20.42
CA VAL A 47 4.62 -4.98 -19.04
C VAL A 47 4.50 -6.29 -18.25
N ASP A 48 4.24 -7.41 -18.93
CA ASP A 48 4.18 -8.75 -18.33
C ASP A 48 5.51 -9.14 -17.67
N MET A 49 6.64 -8.71 -18.23
CA MET A 49 7.97 -8.96 -17.66
C MET A 49 8.25 -8.16 -16.37
N LEU A 50 7.52 -7.08 -16.13
CA LEU A 50 7.59 -6.30 -14.88
C LEU A 50 6.78 -6.95 -13.75
N ASP A 51 5.99 -7.98 -14.08
CA ASP A 51 5.09 -8.71 -13.17
C ASP A 51 4.13 -7.77 -12.40
N VAL A 52 3.65 -6.73 -13.10
CA VAL A 52 2.75 -5.69 -12.55
C VAL A 52 1.27 -5.89 -12.89
N HIS A 53 0.92 -6.98 -13.58
CA HIS A 53 -0.45 -7.27 -14.05
C HIS A 53 -1.32 -7.98 -13.02
N ALA A 54 -2.63 -7.78 -13.14
CA ALA A 54 -3.68 -8.62 -12.59
C ALA A 54 -4.43 -9.25 -13.78
N ASP A 55 -4.18 -10.53 -14.10
CA ASP A 55 -4.79 -11.25 -15.23
C ASP A 55 -5.72 -12.40 -14.76
N ARG A 56 -6.67 -12.85 -15.60
CA ARG A 56 -7.59 -13.97 -15.31
C ARG A 56 -6.88 -15.31 -15.10
N ASN A 57 -5.71 -15.53 -15.72
CA ASN A 57 -4.91 -16.75 -15.50
C ASN A 57 -4.04 -16.69 -14.22
N THR A 58 -4.09 -15.59 -13.46
CA THR A 58 -3.43 -15.44 -12.15
C THR A 58 -4.21 -16.14 -11.02
N PHE A 59 -5.40 -16.69 -11.31
CA PHE A 59 -6.34 -17.24 -10.34
C PHE A 59 -5.82 -18.48 -9.58
N HIS A 60 -4.80 -19.17 -10.10
CA HIS A 60 -4.17 -20.29 -9.41
C HIS A 60 -2.79 -19.96 -8.81
N ARG A 61 -2.34 -18.70 -8.89
CA ARG A 61 -1.09 -18.21 -8.28
C ARG A 61 -1.21 -16.75 -7.81
N PHE A 62 -2.08 -16.50 -6.83
CA PHE A 62 -2.12 -15.25 -6.06
C PHE A 62 -0.83 -14.99 -5.25
N ASP A 63 0.11 -15.93 -5.27
CA ASP A 63 1.53 -15.77 -4.93
C ASP A 63 2.14 -14.51 -5.57
N LYS A 64 1.64 -14.09 -6.76
CA LYS A 64 2.05 -12.85 -7.46
C LYS A 64 1.46 -11.56 -6.87
N PHE A 65 0.26 -11.61 -6.29
CA PHE A 65 -0.29 -10.49 -5.52
C PHE A 65 0.54 -10.28 -4.25
N ASN A 66 0.87 -11.38 -3.56
CA ASN A 66 1.86 -11.35 -2.49
C ASN A 66 3.21 -10.89 -3.03
N ALA A 67 3.73 -11.31 -4.19
CA ALA A 67 4.99 -10.78 -4.75
C ALA A 67 4.97 -9.26 -5.04
N LYS A 68 3.80 -8.62 -5.12
CA LYS A 68 3.64 -7.17 -5.21
C LYS A 68 3.80 -6.44 -3.87
N TYR A 69 3.40 -7.08 -2.78
CA TYR A 69 3.49 -6.54 -1.42
C TYR A 69 4.57 -7.22 -0.57
N ASN A 70 5.17 -8.30 -1.05
CA ASN A 70 6.19 -9.09 -0.38
C ASN A 70 7.56 -8.50 -0.76
N PRO A 71 8.28 -7.91 0.19
CA PRO A 71 9.60 -7.33 -0.06
C PRO A 71 10.67 -8.38 -0.37
N VAL A 72 10.38 -9.69 -0.24
CA VAL A 72 11.38 -10.78 -0.33
C VAL A 72 11.37 -11.51 -1.70
N GLY A 73 10.43 -11.19 -2.61
CA GLY A 73 10.19 -11.98 -3.84
C GLY A 73 10.66 -11.36 -5.17
N GLU A 74 11.70 -10.55 -5.17
CA GLU A 74 11.83 -9.45 -6.12
C GLU A 74 12.22 -9.81 -7.58
N SER A 75 11.39 -9.35 -8.52
CA SER A 75 11.83 -9.03 -9.88
C SER A 75 12.59 -7.71 -9.82
N ARG A 76 13.91 -7.73 -10.04
CA ARG A 76 14.82 -6.57 -9.96
C ARG A 76 14.32 -5.31 -10.67
N LEU A 77 13.57 -5.45 -11.77
CA LEU A 77 13.01 -4.31 -12.49
C LEU A 77 11.92 -3.58 -11.69
N ARG A 78 11.16 -4.30 -10.86
CA ARG A 78 10.16 -3.69 -9.98
C ARG A 78 10.82 -2.86 -8.89
N GLU A 79 11.89 -3.38 -8.28
CA GLU A 79 12.70 -2.65 -7.30
C GLU A 79 13.16 -1.31 -7.88
N ILE A 80 13.77 -1.36 -9.07
CA ILE A 80 14.40 -0.22 -9.71
C ILE A 80 13.37 0.85 -10.13
N PHE A 81 12.25 0.43 -10.73
CA PHE A 81 11.31 1.37 -11.37
C PHE A 81 10.03 1.68 -10.58
N ILE A 82 9.66 0.85 -9.59
CA ILE A 82 8.33 0.88 -8.95
C ILE A 82 8.41 0.73 -7.42
N LYS A 83 9.56 1.03 -6.82
CA LYS A 83 9.71 1.15 -5.36
C LYS A 83 10.20 2.54 -4.99
N THR A 84 9.71 3.04 -3.85
CA THR A 84 10.12 4.31 -3.24
C THR A 84 11.46 4.19 -2.52
N ASP A 85 11.71 3.03 -1.88
CA ASP A 85 12.95 2.68 -1.22
C ASP A 85 13.71 1.63 -2.06
N ASN A 86 14.79 2.07 -2.71
CA ASN A 86 15.71 1.23 -3.48
C ASN A 86 17.11 1.87 -3.50
N TYR A 87 18.07 1.24 -4.16
CA TYR A 87 19.46 1.73 -4.21
C TYR A 87 19.59 3.18 -4.75
N MET A 88 18.70 3.61 -5.64
CA MET A 88 18.67 4.99 -6.20
C MET A 88 17.76 5.94 -5.41
N GLY A 89 17.28 5.54 -4.24
CA GLY A 89 16.33 6.33 -3.44
C GLY A 89 15.03 6.63 -4.19
N GLY A 90 14.53 5.66 -4.98
CA GLY A 90 13.25 5.73 -5.67
C GLY A 90 13.16 6.77 -6.79
N GLN A 91 14.29 7.26 -7.31
CA GLN A 91 14.34 8.32 -8.33
C GLN A 91 13.47 8.02 -9.55
N TYR A 92 13.62 6.84 -10.16
CA TYR A 92 12.84 6.49 -11.35
C TYR A 92 11.35 6.38 -11.08
N PHE A 93 10.98 5.86 -9.90
CA PHE A 93 9.57 5.80 -9.53
C PHE A 93 8.99 7.21 -9.36
N ALA A 94 9.73 8.11 -8.71
CA ALA A 94 9.32 9.50 -8.57
C ALA A 94 9.19 10.22 -9.92
N GLU A 95 10.15 10.05 -10.83
CA GLU A 95 10.09 10.65 -12.17
C GLU A 95 8.85 10.19 -12.96
N ILE A 96 8.51 8.90 -12.91
CA ILE A 96 7.31 8.36 -13.59
C ILE A 96 6.05 8.95 -12.97
N ILE A 97 5.94 8.92 -11.65
CA ILE A 97 4.73 9.38 -10.97
C ILE A 97 4.56 10.88 -11.14
N LYS A 98 5.65 11.65 -11.16
CA LYS A 98 5.60 13.10 -11.39
C LYS A 98 5.03 13.44 -12.76
N ALA A 99 5.43 12.72 -13.82
CA ALA A 99 4.83 12.88 -15.14
C ALA A 99 3.32 12.57 -15.14
N VAL A 100 2.88 11.58 -14.34
CA VAL A 100 1.45 11.26 -14.20
C VAL A 100 0.71 12.33 -13.38
N ILE A 101 1.34 12.90 -12.36
CA ILE A 101 0.77 14.01 -11.58
C ILE A 101 0.60 15.24 -12.46
N GLU A 102 1.60 15.57 -13.29
CA GLU A 102 1.54 16.67 -14.26
C GLU A 102 0.34 16.50 -15.21
N ASP A 103 0.12 15.29 -15.75
CA ASP A 103 -1.06 14.99 -16.58
C ASP A 103 -2.40 15.21 -15.82
N VAL A 104 -2.43 14.91 -14.52
CA VAL A 104 -3.63 15.12 -13.68
C VAL A 104 -3.85 16.62 -13.39
N GLU A 105 -2.78 17.38 -13.16
CA GLU A 105 -2.84 18.83 -12.92
C GLU A 105 -3.26 19.61 -14.16
N GLU A 106 -2.84 19.17 -15.36
CA GLU A 106 -3.32 19.73 -16.63
C GLU A 106 -4.83 19.49 -16.83
N SER A 107 -5.38 18.46 -16.20
CA SER A 107 -6.79 18.10 -16.30
C SER A 107 -7.63 18.84 -15.27
N LYS A 108 -8.32 19.89 -15.72
CA LYS A 108 -9.09 20.85 -14.89
C LYS A 108 -10.01 20.25 -13.81
N TYR A 109 -10.57 19.06 -14.03
CA TYR A 109 -11.58 18.46 -13.14
C TYR A 109 -11.18 17.10 -12.58
N GLN A 110 -9.92 16.69 -12.79
CA GLN A 110 -9.45 15.41 -12.27
C GLN A 110 -8.69 15.63 -10.97
N ASN A 111 -8.98 14.77 -10.01
CA ASN A 111 -8.24 14.63 -8.77
C ASN A 111 -7.93 13.16 -8.59
N ALA A 112 -6.84 12.86 -7.89
CA ALA A 112 -6.45 11.50 -7.63
C ALA A 112 -6.08 11.31 -6.16
N GLU A 113 -6.43 10.15 -5.63
CA GLU A 113 -5.88 9.70 -4.37
C GLU A 113 -5.10 8.42 -4.61
N TYR A 114 -3.78 8.53 -4.57
CA TYR A 114 -2.88 7.43 -4.82
C TYR A 114 -2.50 6.73 -3.52
N ARG A 115 -2.21 5.43 -3.64
CA ARG A 115 -1.88 4.57 -2.51
C ARG A 115 -0.38 4.30 -2.47
N LEU A 116 0.23 4.55 -1.33
CA LEU A 116 1.62 4.20 -1.03
C LEU A 116 1.64 3.23 0.14
N SER A 117 2.49 2.20 0.06
CA SER A 117 2.51 1.16 1.09
C SER A 117 3.46 1.49 2.23
N ILE A 118 2.98 1.29 3.46
CA ILE A 118 3.82 1.10 4.65
C ILE A 118 3.46 -0.27 5.22
N TYR A 119 4.47 -1.10 5.41
CA TYR A 119 4.33 -2.50 5.78
C TYR A 119 4.33 -2.71 7.29
N GLY A 120 4.85 -1.74 8.06
CA GLY A 120 4.93 -1.82 9.51
C GLY A 120 5.98 -2.83 10.01
N ARG A 121 7.04 -3.07 9.23
CA ARG A 121 8.11 -4.01 9.60
C ARG A 121 9.21 -3.31 10.40
N SER A 122 9.33 -2.00 10.24
CA SER A 122 10.27 -1.16 10.96
C SER A 122 9.73 0.27 11.09
N ARG A 123 10.15 0.98 12.14
CA ARG A 123 9.77 2.38 12.41
C ARG A 123 10.29 3.36 11.36
N ASP A 124 11.42 3.04 10.73
CA ASP A 124 12.08 3.88 9.72
C ASP A 124 11.34 3.95 8.38
N GLU A 125 10.32 3.11 8.16
CA GLU A 125 9.55 3.11 6.90
C GLU A 125 8.87 4.45 6.65
N TRP A 126 8.38 5.12 7.70
CA TRP A 126 7.78 6.45 7.59
C TRP A 126 8.78 7.50 7.15
N ASP A 127 9.94 7.55 7.79
CA ASP A 127 10.99 8.53 7.47
C ASP A 127 11.55 8.31 6.06
N LYS A 128 11.74 7.05 5.66
CA LYS A 128 12.16 6.72 4.29
C LYS A 128 11.15 7.18 3.26
N LEU A 129 9.86 6.91 3.49
CA LEU A 129 8.80 7.31 2.57
C LEU A 129 8.66 8.83 2.50
N ALA A 130 8.71 9.51 3.65
CA ALA A 130 8.64 10.96 3.73
C ALA A 130 9.84 11.62 3.06
N GLY A 131 11.05 11.11 3.30
CA GLY A 131 12.26 11.59 2.65
C GLY A 131 12.26 11.39 1.14
N TRP A 132 11.69 10.29 0.64
CA TRP A 132 11.41 10.11 -0.78
C TRP A 132 10.45 11.18 -1.32
N ALA A 133 9.33 11.42 -0.62
CA ALA A 133 8.32 12.38 -1.06
C ALA A 133 8.84 13.83 -1.08
N VAL A 134 9.55 14.25 -0.03
CA VAL A 134 10.14 15.60 0.08
C VAL A 134 11.25 15.79 -0.95
N ARG A 135 12.21 14.85 -1.03
CA ARG A 135 13.37 14.96 -1.92
C ARG A 135 12.98 15.10 -3.39
N HIS A 136 11.93 14.39 -3.81
CA HIS A 136 11.47 14.39 -5.19
C HIS A 136 10.31 15.37 -5.46
N ASN A 137 9.91 16.14 -4.45
CA ASN A 137 8.79 17.10 -4.52
C ASN A 137 7.49 16.45 -5.03
N MET A 138 7.05 15.40 -4.34
CA MET A 138 5.87 14.60 -4.67
C MET A 138 4.57 15.24 -4.15
N TYR A 139 4.42 16.54 -4.40
CA TYR A 139 3.31 17.38 -3.96
C TYR A 139 2.50 17.88 -5.16
N SER A 140 1.19 17.98 -4.96
CA SER A 140 0.24 18.43 -5.98
C SER A 140 -1.02 18.98 -5.32
N ASP A 141 -1.68 19.94 -5.95
CA ASP A 141 -2.98 20.42 -5.49
C ASP A 141 -4.10 19.42 -5.80
N ASN A 142 -3.97 18.64 -6.88
CA ASN A 142 -4.98 17.68 -7.35
C ASN A 142 -4.79 16.26 -6.80
N VAL A 143 -3.63 15.97 -6.19
CA VAL A 143 -3.27 14.62 -5.73
C VAL A 143 -3.09 14.56 -4.22
N ARG A 144 -3.67 13.53 -3.60
CA ARG A 144 -3.46 13.18 -2.20
C ARG A 144 -3.00 11.74 -2.05
N TRP A 145 -2.43 11.42 -0.89
CA TRP A 145 -1.86 10.12 -0.59
C TRP A 145 -2.69 9.38 0.48
N LEU A 146 -2.97 8.11 0.21
CA LEU A 146 -3.54 7.17 1.16
C LEU A 146 -2.50 6.12 1.52
N ILE A 147 -2.28 5.90 2.81
CA ILE A 147 -1.26 4.96 3.29
C ILE A 147 -1.87 3.57 3.36
N GLN A 148 -1.41 2.72 2.47
CA GLN A 148 -1.83 1.34 2.35
C GLN A 148 -1.04 0.47 3.32
N VAL A 149 -1.72 -0.30 4.17
CA VAL A 149 -1.14 -1.20 5.16
C VAL A 149 -1.51 -2.65 4.82
N PRO A 150 -0.58 -3.43 4.23
CA PRO A 150 -0.80 -4.83 3.93
C PRO A 150 -0.91 -5.71 5.19
N ARG A 151 -1.93 -6.58 5.26
CA ARG A 151 -2.15 -7.51 6.38
C ARG A 151 -1.29 -8.78 6.23
N LEU A 152 0.04 -8.62 6.34
CA LEU A 152 1.03 -9.67 6.06
C LEU A 152 1.86 -10.07 7.30
N TYR A 153 1.28 -10.00 8.50
CA TYR A 153 1.97 -10.33 9.76
C TYR A 153 2.59 -11.72 9.74
N ASP A 154 1.88 -12.72 9.21
CA ASP A 154 2.36 -14.11 9.10
C ASP A 154 3.69 -14.21 8.33
N ILE A 155 3.83 -13.46 7.23
CA ILE A 155 5.07 -13.38 6.44
C ILE A 155 6.19 -12.72 7.24
N TYR A 156 5.90 -11.61 7.91
CA TYR A 156 6.90 -10.87 8.70
C TYR A 156 7.34 -11.66 9.93
N LYS A 157 6.42 -12.41 10.52
CA LYS A 157 6.66 -13.31 11.63
C LYS A 157 7.50 -14.51 11.21
N ALA A 158 7.17 -15.13 10.07
CA ALA A 158 7.95 -16.25 9.52
C ALA A 158 9.38 -15.85 9.14
N SER A 159 9.59 -14.61 8.72
CA SER A 159 10.91 -14.04 8.40
C SER A 159 11.62 -13.39 9.60
N ASN A 160 11.08 -13.53 10.82
CA ASN A 160 11.61 -12.94 12.06
C ASN A 160 11.83 -11.41 12.01
N GLN A 161 11.06 -10.70 11.18
CA GLN A 161 11.08 -9.23 11.13
C GLN A 161 10.28 -8.62 12.28
N VAL A 162 9.24 -9.32 12.75
CA VAL A 162 8.42 -8.92 13.91
C VAL A 162 8.27 -10.09 14.89
N LYS A 163 8.17 -9.78 16.17
CA LYS A 163 7.98 -10.74 17.28
C LYS A 163 6.52 -10.87 17.69
N SER A 164 5.74 -9.81 17.63
CA SER A 164 4.32 -9.80 17.97
C SER A 164 3.55 -8.86 17.05
N PHE A 165 2.21 -8.90 17.10
CA PHE A 165 1.42 -7.93 16.36
C PHE A 165 1.61 -6.50 16.88
N GLN A 166 1.98 -6.33 18.16
CA GLN A 166 2.33 -5.03 18.74
C GLN A 166 3.45 -4.34 17.96
N ASP A 167 4.44 -5.10 17.45
CA ASP A 167 5.54 -4.49 16.70
C ASP A 167 5.03 -3.80 15.42
N ILE A 168 4.03 -4.38 14.74
CA ILE A 168 3.42 -3.76 13.56
C ILE A 168 2.69 -2.47 13.96
N ILE A 169 1.92 -2.50 15.05
CA ILE A 169 1.20 -1.33 15.56
C ILE A 169 2.17 -0.21 15.96
N ASP A 170 3.25 -0.55 16.66
CA ASP A 170 4.29 0.39 17.06
C ASP A 170 4.99 0.99 15.84
N ASN A 171 5.36 0.17 14.85
CA ASN A 171 6.00 0.63 13.63
C ASN A 171 5.11 1.55 12.80
N LEU A 172 3.79 1.34 12.84
CA LEU A 172 2.82 2.18 12.15
C LEU A 172 2.52 3.50 12.86
N PHE A 173 2.30 3.46 14.18
CA PHE A 173 1.75 4.61 14.91
C PHE A 173 2.76 5.38 15.75
N ALA A 174 3.82 4.75 16.28
CA ALA A 174 4.78 5.45 17.13
C ALA A 174 5.44 6.65 16.42
N PRO A 175 5.96 6.53 15.17
CA PRO A 175 6.53 7.68 14.45
C PRO A 175 5.51 8.82 14.23
N LEU A 176 4.23 8.48 14.09
CA LEU A 176 3.16 9.46 13.92
C LEU A 176 2.85 10.21 15.22
N PHE A 177 2.90 9.53 16.37
CA PHE A 177 2.78 10.18 17.67
C PHE A 177 4.00 11.05 17.97
N GLU A 178 5.21 10.56 17.67
CA GLU A 178 6.48 11.27 17.83
C GLU A 178 6.48 12.59 17.04
N VAL A 179 6.18 12.54 15.74
CA VAL A 179 6.12 13.76 14.88
C VAL A 179 4.95 14.69 15.23
N THR A 180 3.84 14.16 15.75
CA THR A 180 2.72 14.99 16.20
C THR A 180 3.08 15.74 17.48
N ASN A 181 3.82 15.09 18.38
CA ASN A 181 4.31 15.69 19.61
C ASN A 181 5.39 16.75 19.32
N ASP A 182 6.36 16.43 18.49
CA ASP A 182 7.43 17.33 18.09
C ASP A 182 7.71 17.23 16.59
N PRO A 183 7.23 18.20 15.77
CA PRO A 183 7.50 18.21 14.33
C PRO A 183 8.98 18.21 13.96
N THR A 184 9.88 18.63 14.87
CA THR A 184 11.32 18.66 14.60
C THR A 184 11.98 17.28 14.74
N SER A 185 11.30 16.31 15.37
CA SER A 185 11.77 14.92 15.45
C SER A 185 11.78 14.22 14.08
N HIS A 186 10.76 14.50 13.25
CA HIS A 186 10.64 13.98 11.89
C HIS A 186 10.18 15.09 10.93
N PRO A 187 11.05 16.03 10.55
CA PRO A 187 10.64 17.22 9.80
C PRO A 187 10.10 16.90 8.40
N GLU A 188 10.73 15.95 7.69
CA GLU A 188 10.27 15.50 6.38
C GLU A 188 8.92 14.79 6.48
N LEU A 189 8.72 13.98 7.51
CA LEU A 189 7.44 13.32 7.79
C LEU A 189 6.35 14.34 8.09
N HIS A 190 6.62 15.36 8.89
CA HIS A 190 5.65 16.40 9.19
C HIS A 190 5.13 17.08 7.92
N CYS A 191 6.03 17.42 6.99
CA CYS A 191 5.68 17.98 5.68
C CYS A 191 4.85 17.00 4.85
N PHE A 192 5.29 15.75 4.74
CA PHE A 192 4.59 14.73 3.96
C PHE A 192 3.16 14.49 4.45
N LEU A 193 2.94 14.47 5.77
CA LEU A 193 1.61 14.23 6.37
C LEU A 193 0.58 15.33 6.09
N GLN A 194 0.97 16.48 5.53
CA GLN A 194 0.01 17.49 5.04
C GLN A 194 -0.75 17.01 3.80
N TYR A 195 -0.19 16.07 3.05
CA TYR A 195 -0.76 15.51 1.82
C TYR A 195 -1.30 14.09 1.99
N VAL A 196 -1.13 13.51 3.19
CA VAL A 196 -1.68 12.20 3.55
C VAL A 196 -3.08 12.37 4.13
N THR A 197 -4.05 11.65 3.58
CA THR A 197 -5.47 11.77 3.96
C THR A 197 -5.95 10.63 4.85
N GLY A 198 -5.28 9.49 4.87
CA GLY A 198 -5.76 8.35 5.65
C GLY A 198 -5.01 7.04 5.47
N PHE A 199 -5.63 5.98 5.96
CA PHE A 199 -5.15 4.61 5.92
C PHE A 199 -6.07 3.68 5.14
N ASP A 200 -5.48 2.69 4.49
CA ASP A 200 -6.18 1.64 3.75
C ASP A 200 -5.60 0.27 4.09
N SER A 201 -6.38 -0.59 4.72
CA SER A 201 -5.96 -1.95 5.02
C SER A 201 -6.24 -2.89 3.85
N VAL A 202 -5.22 -3.63 3.42
CA VAL A 202 -5.30 -4.50 2.24
C VAL A 202 -4.72 -5.88 2.50
N ASP A 203 -5.29 -6.91 1.89
CA ASP A 203 -4.72 -8.23 1.66
C ASP A 203 -5.71 -8.98 0.74
N ASP A 204 -5.37 -10.21 0.36
CA ASP A 204 -6.30 -11.15 -0.23
C ASP A 204 -7.41 -11.53 0.76
N GLU A 205 -8.59 -10.91 0.59
CA GLU A 205 -9.77 -11.15 1.42
C GLU A 205 -10.32 -12.58 1.29
N SER A 206 -9.91 -13.35 0.28
CA SER A 206 -10.37 -14.73 0.10
C SER A 206 -9.66 -15.74 1.01
N LYS A 207 -8.53 -15.36 1.62
CA LYS A 207 -7.80 -16.24 2.55
C LYS A 207 -8.71 -16.61 3.73
N PRO A 208 -8.76 -17.90 4.11
CA PRO A 208 -9.57 -18.33 5.24
C PRO A 208 -9.02 -17.71 6.53
N GLU A 209 -9.93 -17.12 7.31
CA GLU A 209 -9.65 -16.64 8.66
C GLU A 209 -10.06 -17.73 9.66
N HIS A 210 -9.09 -18.31 10.36
CA HIS A 210 -9.35 -19.41 11.29
C HIS A 210 -9.77 -18.94 12.69
N THR A 211 -9.36 -17.74 13.08
CA THR A 211 -9.59 -17.18 14.41
C THR A 211 -10.63 -16.07 14.34
N MET A 212 -11.72 -16.21 15.09
CA MET A 212 -12.70 -15.13 15.26
C MET A 212 -12.14 -14.09 16.23
N PHE A 213 -12.36 -12.81 15.94
CA PHE A 213 -12.04 -11.74 16.88
C PHE A 213 -13.18 -11.60 17.89
N ASP A 214 -12.96 -12.13 19.09
CA ASP A 214 -13.92 -12.07 20.19
C ASP A 214 -13.28 -11.51 21.48
N SER A 215 -14.02 -11.53 22.59
CA SER A 215 -13.55 -11.03 23.89
C SER A 215 -12.35 -11.80 24.47
N ASN A 216 -12.07 -13.00 23.97
CA ASN A 216 -10.96 -13.84 24.41
C ASN A 216 -9.73 -13.70 23.50
N ALA A 217 -9.83 -12.92 22.41
CA ALA A 217 -8.71 -12.69 21.52
C ALA A 217 -7.54 -12.04 22.29
N PRO A 218 -6.30 -12.51 22.09
CA PRO A 218 -5.15 -11.98 22.81
C PRO A 218 -4.88 -10.53 22.44
N LEU A 219 -4.25 -9.78 23.34
CA LEU A 219 -3.78 -8.42 23.06
C LEU A 219 -2.65 -8.45 22.02
N PRO A 220 -2.34 -7.33 21.33
CA PRO A 220 -1.36 -7.31 20.24
C PRO A 220 0.02 -7.80 20.66
N LEU A 221 0.41 -7.51 21.90
CA LEU A 221 1.67 -7.95 22.49
C LEU A 221 1.74 -9.47 22.66
N ASP A 222 0.60 -10.08 22.98
CA ASP A 222 0.47 -11.52 23.21
C ASP A 222 0.20 -12.30 21.93
N TRP A 223 -0.20 -11.62 20.84
CA TRP A 223 -0.30 -12.21 19.50
C TRP A 223 1.09 -12.48 18.94
N THR A 224 1.68 -13.60 19.34
CA THR A 224 3.04 -14.04 19.02
C THR A 224 3.08 -15.31 18.17
N GLY A 225 1.91 -15.88 17.86
CA GLY A 225 1.76 -17.04 16.98
C GLY A 225 2.17 -16.74 15.54
N ARG A 226 2.21 -17.79 14.70
CA ARG A 226 2.49 -17.67 13.25
C ARG A 226 1.27 -17.29 12.42
N GLU A 227 0.08 -17.46 12.98
CA GLU A 227 -1.18 -17.16 12.30
C GLU A 227 -1.34 -15.64 12.10
N ASN A 228 -1.85 -15.27 10.93
CA ASN A 228 -2.21 -13.89 10.64
C ASN A 228 -3.44 -13.50 11.48
N PRO A 229 -3.45 -12.35 12.17
CA PRO A 229 -4.67 -11.85 12.81
C PRO A 229 -5.82 -11.70 11.81
N PRO A 230 -7.07 -11.92 12.23
CA PRO A 230 -8.22 -11.75 11.34
C PRO A 230 -8.43 -10.27 10.97
N TYR A 231 -9.13 -10.01 9.87
CA TYR A 231 -9.43 -8.67 9.38
C TYR A 231 -9.96 -7.71 10.45
N ALA A 232 -10.92 -8.17 11.25
CA ALA A 232 -11.54 -7.37 12.31
C ALA A 232 -10.52 -6.92 13.36
N TYR A 233 -9.52 -7.77 13.66
CA TYR A 233 -8.44 -7.46 14.59
C TYR A 233 -7.55 -6.34 14.05
N TYR A 234 -7.12 -6.44 12.80
CA TYR A 234 -6.36 -5.37 12.13
C TYR A 234 -7.13 -4.05 12.18
N LEU A 235 -8.38 -4.04 11.70
CA LEU A 235 -9.20 -2.83 11.65
C LEU A 235 -9.42 -2.21 13.02
N TYR A 236 -9.71 -3.02 14.04
CA TYR A 236 -9.92 -2.52 15.39
C TYR A 236 -8.68 -1.79 15.93
N TYR A 237 -7.50 -2.41 15.86
CA TYR A 237 -6.30 -1.79 16.41
C TYR A 237 -5.80 -0.62 15.55
N MET A 238 -5.98 -0.64 14.22
CA MET A 238 -5.73 0.54 13.40
C MET A 238 -6.67 1.69 13.76
N TYR A 239 -7.97 1.41 13.89
CA TYR A 239 -8.98 2.40 14.26
C TYR A 239 -8.71 2.99 15.64
N ALA A 240 -8.50 2.16 16.66
CA ALA A 240 -8.30 2.60 18.03
C ALA A 240 -7.10 3.55 18.16
N ASN A 241 -5.95 3.18 17.55
CA ASN A 241 -4.77 4.03 17.55
C ASN A 241 -4.99 5.32 16.74
N MET A 242 -5.60 5.22 15.56
CA MET A 242 -5.90 6.37 14.72
C MET A 242 -6.83 7.37 15.41
N VAL A 243 -7.83 6.92 16.17
CA VAL A 243 -8.75 7.82 16.91
C VAL A 243 -7.99 8.63 17.95
N VAL A 244 -7.11 7.99 18.73
CA VAL A 244 -6.29 8.68 19.73
C VAL A 244 -5.32 9.65 19.07
N LEU A 245 -4.63 9.19 18.02
CA LEU A 245 -3.72 10.03 17.23
C LEU A 245 -4.44 11.23 16.62
N ASN A 246 -5.62 11.05 16.05
CA ASN A 246 -6.40 12.13 15.44
C ASN A 246 -6.84 13.16 16.47
N ARG A 247 -7.24 12.74 17.68
CA ARG A 247 -7.54 13.69 18.76
C ARG A 247 -6.32 14.55 19.10
N PHE A 248 -5.16 13.92 19.24
CA PHE A 248 -3.91 14.64 19.51
C PHE A 248 -3.52 15.59 18.37
N ARG A 249 -3.60 15.11 17.12
CA ARG A 249 -3.33 15.93 15.92
C ARG A 249 -4.29 17.10 15.81
N LYS A 250 -5.57 16.90 16.11
CA LYS A 250 -6.58 17.97 16.12
C LYS A 250 -6.28 19.04 17.18
N GLU A 251 -5.90 18.64 18.39
CA GLU A 251 -5.49 19.58 19.45
C GLU A 251 -4.25 20.40 19.04
N ARG A 252 -3.38 19.82 18.23
CA ARG A 252 -2.21 20.48 17.62
C ARG A 252 -2.54 21.32 16.37
N GLY A 253 -3.78 21.30 15.89
CA GLY A 253 -4.18 21.99 14.65
C GLY A 253 -3.68 21.32 13.36
N PHE A 254 -3.31 20.04 13.42
CA PHE A 254 -2.82 19.27 12.26
C PHE A 254 -3.94 18.52 11.53
N SER A 255 -3.65 18.10 10.28
CA SER A 255 -4.52 17.24 9.49
C SER A 255 -4.81 15.92 10.22
N MET A 256 -6.04 15.43 10.13
CA MET A 256 -6.45 14.13 10.66
C MET A 256 -6.50 13.09 9.54
N PHE A 257 -6.49 11.82 9.94
CA PHE A 257 -6.56 10.68 9.04
C PHE A 257 -7.94 10.03 9.07
N VAL A 258 -8.37 9.48 7.93
CA VAL A 258 -9.56 8.61 7.88
C VAL A 258 -9.15 7.16 7.60
N LEU A 259 -9.95 6.20 8.07
CA LEU A 259 -9.76 4.78 7.76
C LEU A 259 -10.67 4.40 6.60
N ARG A 260 -10.09 3.91 5.51
CA ARG A 260 -10.75 3.60 4.23
C ARG A 260 -10.27 2.26 3.65
N PRO A 261 -10.60 1.14 4.30
CA PRO A 261 -10.03 -0.15 3.96
C PRO A 261 -10.61 -0.73 2.67
N HIS A 262 -9.83 -1.60 2.03
CA HIS A 262 -10.40 -2.60 1.13
C HIS A 262 -11.29 -3.53 1.96
N CYS A 263 -12.53 -3.70 1.51
CA CYS A 263 -13.52 -4.46 2.24
C CYS A 263 -14.61 -5.05 1.32
N GLY A 264 -14.84 -6.34 1.47
CA GLY A 264 -15.96 -7.04 0.86
C GLY A 264 -15.83 -7.17 -0.65
N GLU A 265 -14.60 -7.20 -1.18
CA GLU A 265 -14.33 -7.72 -2.51
C GLU A 265 -14.54 -9.24 -2.55
N ALA A 266 -14.01 -9.91 -1.53
CA ALA A 266 -14.12 -11.34 -1.30
C ALA A 266 -14.24 -11.60 0.21
N GLY A 267 -14.08 -12.87 0.64
CA GLY A 267 -14.04 -13.20 2.05
C GLY A 267 -15.39 -13.26 2.77
N PRO A 268 -15.37 -13.32 4.11
CA PRO A 268 -16.55 -13.44 4.94
C PRO A 268 -17.27 -12.10 5.19
N VAL A 269 -18.58 -12.18 5.40
CA VAL A 269 -19.47 -11.01 5.57
C VAL A 269 -19.09 -10.12 6.76
N HIS A 270 -18.47 -10.66 7.81
CA HIS A 270 -18.11 -9.86 8.99
C HIS A 270 -17.05 -8.78 8.71
N HIS A 271 -16.35 -8.84 7.58
CA HIS A 271 -15.48 -7.76 7.12
C HIS A 271 -16.29 -6.46 6.95
N LEU A 272 -17.45 -6.55 6.29
CA LEU A 272 -18.36 -5.42 6.06
C LEU A 272 -18.97 -4.88 7.36
N VAL A 273 -19.18 -5.75 8.36
CA VAL A 273 -19.64 -5.33 9.70
C VAL A 273 -18.53 -4.54 10.39
N SER A 274 -17.30 -5.05 10.34
CA SER A 274 -16.15 -4.43 11.01
C SER A 274 -15.80 -3.07 10.41
N SER A 275 -15.85 -2.95 9.08
CA SER A 275 -15.62 -1.68 8.40
C SER A 275 -16.75 -0.69 8.58
N PHE A 276 -18.02 -1.15 8.61
CA PHE A 276 -19.17 -0.28 8.92
C PHE A 276 -19.00 0.44 10.26
N MET A 277 -18.42 -0.23 11.26
CA MET A 277 -18.25 0.31 12.61
C MET A 277 -17.04 1.24 12.75
N THR A 278 -16.03 1.11 11.88
CA THR A 278 -14.71 1.72 12.10
C THR A 278 -14.24 2.65 10.97
N SER A 279 -14.83 2.55 9.78
CA SER A 279 -14.32 3.18 8.56
C SER A 279 -15.22 4.32 8.08
N GLU A 280 -14.61 5.33 7.47
CA GLU A 280 -15.32 6.46 6.85
C GLU A 280 -15.99 6.04 5.54
N ASN A 281 -15.29 5.23 4.75
CA ASN A 281 -15.78 4.61 3.53
C ASN A 281 -15.03 3.29 3.29
N ILE A 282 -15.45 2.53 2.27
CA ILE A 282 -14.80 1.26 1.89
C ILE A 282 -14.44 1.23 0.41
N SER A 283 -13.42 0.44 0.06
CA SER A 283 -13.16 0.06 -1.33
C SER A 283 -13.75 -1.32 -1.62
N HIS A 284 -14.31 -1.51 -2.83
CA HIS A 284 -15.02 -2.69 -3.34
C HIS A 284 -16.49 -2.85 -2.92
N GLY A 285 -16.78 -3.32 -1.71
CA GLY A 285 -18.16 -3.52 -1.23
C GLY A 285 -19.01 -4.52 -2.03
N LEU A 286 -18.42 -5.41 -2.83
CA LEU A 286 -19.14 -6.36 -3.68
C LEU A 286 -20.08 -7.30 -2.91
N LEU A 287 -19.70 -7.70 -1.69
CA LEU A 287 -20.47 -8.63 -0.87
C LEU A 287 -21.74 -7.99 -0.25
N LEU A 288 -21.90 -6.66 -0.32
CA LEU A 288 -23.13 -5.99 0.12
C LEU A 288 -24.35 -6.50 -0.66
N ARG A 289 -24.17 -6.88 -1.93
CA ARG A 289 -25.25 -7.47 -2.75
C ARG A 289 -25.82 -8.78 -2.18
N LYS A 290 -25.06 -9.47 -1.32
CA LYS A 290 -25.46 -10.73 -0.67
C LYS A 290 -26.05 -10.50 0.73
N THR A 291 -26.06 -9.27 1.21
CA THR A 291 -26.39 -8.94 2.61
C THR A 291 -27.33 -7.73 2.67
N PRO A 292 -28.64 -7.92 2.42
CA PRO A 292 -29.61 -6.81 2.33
C PRO A 292 -29.62 -5.89 3.54
N VAL A 293 -29.45 -6.45 4.75
CA VAL A 293 -29.40 -5.66 5.99
C VAL A 293 -28.20 -4.72 5.99
N LEU A 294 -27.00 -5.22 5.69
CA LEU A 294 -25.79 -4.38 5.65
C LEU A 294 -25.87 -3.38 4.51
N GLN A 295 -26.32 -3.80 3.32
CA GLN A 295 -26.53 -2.87 2.22
C GLN A 295 -27.45 -1.71 2.62
N TYR A 296 -28.53 -2.00 3.35
CA TYR A 296 -29.44 -0.97 3.83
C TYR A 296 -28.82 -0.09 4.92
N LEU A 297 -28.02 -0.65 5.82
CA LEU A 297 -27.29 0.13 6.83
C LEU A 297 -26.26 1.08 6.21
N TYR A 298 -25.48 0.61 5.22
CA TYR A 298 -24.55 1.46 4.47
C TYR A 298 -25.28 2.60 3.74
N TYR A 299 -26.46 2.30 3.19
CA TYR A 299 -27.32 3.33 2.61
C TYR A 299 -27.78 4.35 3.66
N LEU A 300 -28.33 3.91 4.80
CA LEU A 300 -28.83 4.82 5.83
C LEU A 300 -27.72 5.70 6.44
N ALA A 301 -26.55 5.10 6.68
CA ALA A 301 -25.39 5.79 7.25
C ALA A 301 -24.62 6.62 6.21
N GLN A 302 -24.99 6.54 4.92
CA GLN A 302 -24.28 7.20 3.81
C GLN A 302 -22.79 6.86 3.75
N ILE A 303 -22.43 5.62 4.07
CA ILE A 303 -21.03 5.16 3.97
C ILE A 303 -20.70 4.94 2.50
N GLY A 304 -19.74 5.72 1.99
CA GLY A 304 -19.32 5.69 0.59
C GLY A 304 -18.66 4.37 0.20
N ILE A 305 -18.80 4.00 -1.08
CA ILE A 305 -18.16 2.81 -1.66
C ILE A 305 -17.36 3.24 -2.88
N ALA A 306 -16.03 3.12 -2.80
CA ALA A 306 -15.13 3.29 -3.93
C ALA A 306 -15.05 1.97 -4.71
N MET A 307 -15.73 1.90 -5.85
CA MET A 307 -15.77 0.69 -6.69
C MET A 307 -14.88 0.82 -7.92
N SER A 308 -14.26 -0.30 -8.31
CA SER A 308 -13.46 -0.41 -9.53
C SER A 308 -14.05 -1.44 -10.51
N PRO A 309 -15.24 -1.20 -11.09
CA PRO A 309 -15.96 -2.09 -12.02
C PRO A 309 -15.07 -2.93 -12.96
N LEU A 310 -14.15 -2.28 -13.68
CA LEU A 310 -13.27 -2.94 -14.65
C LEU A 310 -12.27 -3.90 -13.98
N SER A 311 -11.72 -3.54 -12.81
CA SER A 311 -10.85 -4.42 -12.03
C SER A 311 -11.64 -5.62 -11.49
N ASN A 312 -12.84 -5.35 -10.97
CA ASN A 312 -13.72 -6.38 -10.45
C ASN A 312 -14.14 -7.34 -11.59
N ASN A 313 -14.29 -6.85 -12.83
CA ASN A 313 -14.52 -7.70 -14.00
C ASN A 313 -13.37 -8.67 -14.26
N SER A 314 -12.15 -8.14 -14.22
CA SER A 314 -10.96 -8.91 -14.52
C SER A 314 -10.69 -10.01 -13.50
N LEU A 315 -11.19 -9.86 -12.27
CA LEU A 315 -10.82 -10.73 -11.15
C LEU A 315 -11.98 -11.52 -10.53
N PHE A 316 -13.17 -10.95 -10.36
CA PHE A 316 -14.17 -11.51 -9.44
C PHE A 316 -15.60 -11.61 -9.99
N LEU A 317 -15.95 -10.81 -10.99
CA LEU A 317 -17.29 -10.75 -11.57
C LEU A 317 -17.21 -10.80 -13.08
N ASN A 318 -18.11 -11.50 -13.75
CA ASN A 318 -18.25 -11.31 -15.19
C ASN A 318 -19.26 -10.18 -15.43
N TYR A 319 -18.90 -9.20 -16.24
CA TYR A 319 -19.88 -8.30 -16.84
C TYR A 319 -20.58 -9.08 -17.97
N HIS A 320 -21.91 -9.12 -17.92
CA HIS A 320 -22.75 -9.67 -18.98
C HIS A 320 -23.14 -8.58 -19.97
#